data_AF-A0A550CUF0-F1
#
_entry.id   AF-A0A550CUF0-F1
#
_cell.length_a   1.000
_cell.length_b   1.000
_cell.length_c   1.000
_cell.angle_alpha   90.00
_cell.angle_beta   90.00
_cell.angle_gamma   90.00
#
_symmetry.space_group_name_H-M   'P 1'
#
loop_
_entity.id
_entity.type
_entity.pdbx_description
1 polymer ?
#
loop_
_entity_poly.entity_id
_entity_poly.type
_entity_poly.pdbx_seq_one_letter_code
_entity_poly.pdbx_strand_id
1 'polypeptide(L)'
;MSEVPDALAPREEEADVQFEPVIKLTEQVDTKTMEEEEDVVFKMRAKLFRFDTGASEWKERGTGDCKLLKHKETGKIRLVMRRDKTLKVCANHMVSKDMKLQPNIGSDRSWVWKVAADYSESPPTAETLAIRFGNAENANGFKTAFEDAQKANSSDAPDTPAAEETKPEEAKPEETAEEKKEEAAEEKKEEAAEEKKEEAA
;
A
#
# COMPACT_ATOMS: atom_id res chain seq x y z
N MET A 1 30.70 19.58 -49.40
CA MET A 1 31.05 18.15 -49.48
C MET A 1 30.74 17.57 -48.12
N SER A 2 29.68 16.78 -48.01
CA SER A 2 29.28 16.10 -46.78
C SER A 2 30.04 14.79 -46.69
N GLU A 3 30.98 14.67 -45.75
CA GLU A 3 31.65 13.42 -45.44
C GLU A 3 30.62 12.37 -45.02
N VAL A 4 30.64 11.24 -45.72
CA VAL A 4 29.88 10.05 -45.36
C VAL A 4 30.65 9.37 -44.22
N PRO A 5 30.04 9.13 -43.05
CA PRO A 5 30.76 8.49 -41.95
C PRO A 5 31.20 7.08 -42.39
N ASP A 6 32.49 6.81 -42.19
CA ASP A 6 33.16 5.56 -42.53
C ASP A 6 32.47 4.38 -41.86
N ALA A 7 31.80 3.55 -42.66
CA ALA A 7 31.09 2.35 -42.20
C ALA A 7 32.03 1.22 -41.73
N LEU A 8 33.35 1.44 -41.79
CA LEU A 8 34.40 0.50 -41.38
C LEU A 8 35.22 0.98 -40.17
N ALA A 9 34.83 2.08 -39.51
CA ALA A 9 35.45 2.44 -38.23
C ALA A 9 35.25 1.26 -37.24
N PRO A 10 36.33 0.70 -36.66
CA PRO A 10 36.20 -0.35 -35.66
C PRO A 10 35.35 0.23 -34.51
N ARG A 11 34.18 -0.37 -34.29
CA ARG A 11 33.39 -0.08 -33.09
C ARG A 11 34.30 -0.43 -31.92
N GLU A 12 34.56 0.53 -31.04
CA GLU A 12 35.24 0.25 -29.78
C GLU A 12 34.49 -0.91 -29.13
N GLU A 13 35.12 -2.09 -29.04
CA GLU A 13 34.54 -3.24 -28.36
C GLU A 13 34.37 -2.83 -26.90
N GLU A 14 33.12 -2.68 -26.47
CA GLU A 14 32.82 -2.44 -25.06
C GLU A 14 33.37 -3.61 -24.25
N ALA A 15 34.06 -3.30 -23.15
CA ALA A 15 34.63 -4.32 -22.28
C ALA A 15 33.50 -5.15 -21.63
N ASP A 16 33.33 -6.39 -22.09
CA ASP A 16 32.38 -7.36 -21.52
C ASP A 16 32.96 -7.96 -20.23
N VAL A 17 32.76 -7.25 -19.12
CA VAL A 17 33.25 -7.65 -17.79
C VAL A 17 32.31 -8.70 -17.20
N GLN A 18 32.82 -9.94 -17.07
CA GLN A 18 32.09 -11.05 -16.47
C GLN A 18 32.25 -11.09 -14.94
N PHE A 19 31.14 -11.31 -14.22
CA PHE A 19 31.13 -11.45 -12.77
C PHE A 19 30.62 -12.83 -12.34
N GLU A 20 31.25 -13.43 -11.32
CA GLU A 20 30.75 -14.66 -10.73
C GLU A 20 29.59 -14.35 -9.75
N PRO A 21 28.41 -14.98 -9.91
CA PRO A 21 27.27 -14.71 -9.05
C PRO A 21 27.48 -15.28 -7.64
N VAL A 22 27.40 -14.40 -6.63
CA VAL A 22 27.53 -14.76 -5.20
C VAL A 22 26.39 -15.68 -4.75
N ILE A 23 25.19 -15.50 -5.31
CA ILE A 23 24.00 -16.30 -5.00
C ILE A 23 23.40 -16.77 -6.32
N LYS A 24 23.17 -18.09 -6.42
CA LYS A 24 22.49 -18.70 -7.56
C LYS A 24 21.04 -19.01 -7.14
N LEU A 25 20.10 -18.28 -7.71
CA LEU A 25 18.67 -18.58 -7.56
C LEU A 25 18.33 -19.78 -8.46
N THR A 26 18.52 -20.99 -7.93
CA THR A 26 18.37 -22.24 -8.68
C THR A 26 16.93 -22.64 -8.93
N GLU A 27 16.00 -22.16 -8.09
CA GLU A 27 14.59 -22.48 -8.19
C GLU A 27 13.81 -21.26 -8.69
N GLN A 28 13.00 -21.46 -9.71
CA GLN A 28 12.05 -20.46 -10.16
C GLN A 28 10.93 -20.36 -9.11
N VAL A 29 10.86 -19.23 -8.42
CA VAL A 29 9.80 -18.96 -7.45
C VAL A 29 8.52 -18.62 -8.20
N ASP A 30 7.45 -19.37 -7.95
CA ASP A 30 6.12 -19.01 -8.45
C ASP A 30 5.62 -17.76 -7.71
N THR A 31 5.37 -16.69 -8.47
CA THR A 31 4.93 -15.41 -7.92
C THR A 31 3.45 -15.21 -8.19
N LYS A 32 2.65 -15.21 -7.12
CA LYS A 32 1.22 -14.87 -7.18
C LYS A 32 1.02 -13.37 -6.94
N THR A 33 0.05 -12.80 -7.64
CA THR A 33 -0.28 -11.37 -7.52
C THR A 33 -1.22 -11.09 -6.35
N MET A 34 -1.92 -12.13 -5.87
CA MET A 34 -3.03 -12.03 -4.90
C MET A 34 -4.19 -11.18 -5.42
N GLU A 35 -4.39 -11.20 -6.75
CA GLU A 35 -5.49 -10.55 -7.48
C GLU A 35 -6.29 -11.60 -8.30
N GLU A 36 -6.00 -12.90 -8.18
CA GLU A 36 -6.57 -13.98 -9.00
C GLU A 36 -8.07 -14.25 -8.72
N GLU A 37 -8.51 -13.99 -7.49
CA GLU A 37 -9.90 -14.13 -7.04
C GLU A 37 -10.72 -12.84 -7.20
N GLU A 38 -10.26 -11.91 -8.01
CA GLU A 38 -10.90 -10.62 -8.21
C GLU A 38 -11.14 -10.30 -9.68
N ASP A 39 -12.28 -9.69 -9.96
CA ASP A 39 -12.64 -9.19 -11.29
C ASP A 39 -12.30 -7.70 -11.40
N VAL A 40 -11.72 -7.32 -12.54
CA VAL A 40 -11.37 -5.92 -12.82
C VAL A 40 -12.63 -5.17 -13.27
N VAL A 41 -13.17 -4.32 -12.40
CA VAL A 41 -14.36 -3.48 -12.68
C VAL A 41 -13.98 -2.19 -13.39
N PHE A 42 -12.81 -1.66 -13.07
CA PHE A 42 -12.25 -0.45 -13.68
C PHE A 42 -10.76 -0.61 -13.84
N LYS A 43 -10.21 -0.13 -14.96
CA LYS A 43 -8.77 -0.05 -15.20
C LYS A 43 -8.45 1.21 -16.00
N MET A 44 -7.58 2.06 -15.47
CA MET A 44 -7.17 3.26 -16.20
C MET A 44 -5.80 3.76 -15.75
N ARG A 45 -5.06 4.31 -16.71
CA ARG A 45 -3.77 4.95 -16.48
C ARG A 45 -3.93 6.23 -15.64
N ALA A 46 -3.13 6.35 -14.57
CA ALA A 46 -3.17 7.51 -13.69
C ALA A 46 -1.79 7.82 -13.06
N LYS A 47 -1.71 9.01 -12.45
CA LYS A 47 -0.62 9.39 -11.53
C LYS A 47 -1.21 9.67 -10.15
N LEU A 48 -0.64 9.04 -9.13
CA LEU A 48 -1.05 9.14 -7.74
C LEU A 48 -0.06 9.98 -6.94
N PHE A 49 -0.61 10.83 -6.07
CA PHE A 49 0.10 11.68 -5.15
C PHE A 49 -0.38 11.42 -3.73
N ARG A 50 0.51 11.69 -2.78
CA ARG A 50 0.26 11.65 -1.34
C ARG A 50 0.51 13.03 -0.77
N PHE A 51 -0.37 13.51 0.10
CA PHE A 51 -0.12 14.74 0.83
C PHE A 51 0.81 14.46 2.01
N ASP A 52 1.94 15.14 2.05
CA ASP A 52 2.83 15.14 3.20
C ASP A 52 2.38 16.24 4.17
N THR A 53 1.88 15.85 5.34
CA THR A 53 1.40 16.79 6.36
C THR A 53 2.52 17.58 7.02
N GLY A 54 3.74 17.04 7.12
CA GLY A 54 4.88 17.73 7.72
C GLY A 54 5.41 18.85 6.84
N ALA A 55 5.50 18.59 5.53
CA ALA A 55 5.95 19.58 4.54
C ALA A 55 4.81 20.39 3.91
N SER A 56 3.55 20.03 4.16
CA SER A 56 2.35 20.64 3.55
C SER A 56 2.40 20.66 2.01
N GLU A 57 2.87 19.57 1.41
CA GLU A 57 3.07 19.46 -0.04
C GLU A 57 2.58 18.13 -0.62
N TRP A 58 2.34 18.12 -1.93
CA TRP A 58 2.01 16.89 -2.66
C TRP A 58 3.27 16.20 -3.16
N LYS A 59 3.49 14.95 -2.73
CA LYS A 59 4.58 14.10 -3.23
C LYS A 59 4.04 13.07 -4.20
N GLU A 60 4.75 12.85 -5.31
CA GLU A 60 4.40 11.76 -6.23
C GLU A 60 4.58 10.42 -5.53
N ARG A 61 3.52 9.61 -5.53
CA ARG A 61 3.53 8.29 -4.91
C ARG A 61 3.75 7.20 -5.95
N GLY A 62 3.18 7.33 -7.15
CA GLY A 62 3.37 6.39 -8.24
C GLY A 62 2.63 6.76 -9.52
N THR A 63 3.12 6.27 -10.65
CA THR A 63 2.45 6.37 -11.95
C THR A 63 2.25 4.96 -12.50
N GLY A 64 1.04 4.64 -12.95
CA GLY A 64 0.64 3.26 -13.24
C GLY A 64 -0.81 3.08 -13.63
N ASP A 65 -1.25 1.83 -13.74
CA ASP A 65 -2.65 1.48 -13.92
C ASP A 65 -3.35 1.44 -12.55
N CYS A 66 -4.37 2.26 -12.37
CA CYS A 66 -5.30 2.20 -11.25
C CYS A 66 -6.42 1.23 -11.58
N LYS A 67 -6.65 0.26 -10.70
CA LYS A 67 -7.72 -0.74 -10.84
C LYS A 67 -8.71 -0.65 -9.67
N LEU A 68 -9.99 -0.87 -9.97
CA LEU A 68 -10.98 -1.28 -8.97
C LEU A 68 -11.24 -2.77 -9.15
N LEU A 69 -10.95 -3.55 -8.11
CA LEU A 69 -11.01 -5.01 -8.11
C LEU A 69 -12.14 -5.47 -7.21
N LYS A 70 -13.06 -6.27 -7.75
CA LYS A 70 -14.17 -6.87 -7.02
C LYS A 70 -13.85 -8.32 -6.68
N HIS A 71 -13.83 -8.66 -5.41
CA HIS A 71 -13.65 -10.04 -4.97
C HIS A 71 -14.82 -10.92 -5.42
N LYS A 72 -14.54 -12.09 -6.00
CA LYS A 72 -15.55 -12.99 -6.57
C LYS A 72 -16.52 -13.53 -5.51
N GLU A 73 -16.01 -13.90 -4.33
CA GLU A 73 -16.83 -14.44 -3.25
C GLU A 73 -17.52 -13.36 -2.41
N THR A 74 -16.74 -12.48 -1.75
CA THR A 74 -17.29 -11.45 -0.85
C THR A 74 -17.99 -10.29 -1.57
N GLY A 75 -17.75 -10.11 -2.87
CA GLY A 75 -18.26 -8.97 -3.63
C GLY A 75 -17.65 -7.62 -3.25
N LYS A 76 -16.73 -7.57 -2.29
CA LYS A 76 -16.08 -6.34 -1.80
C LYS A 76 -15.12 -5.80 -2.87
N ILE A 77 -15.11 -4.48 -3.03
CA ILE A 77 -14.31 -3.77 -4.03
C ILE A 77 -13.19 -2.98 -3.37
N ARG A 78 -11.95 -3.21 -3.81
CA ARG A 78 -10.77 -2.44 -3.39
C ARG A 78 -10.12 -1.70 -4.57
N LEU A 79 -9.39 -0.65 -4.24
CA LEU A 79 -8.52 0.06 -5.18
C LEU A 79 -7.12 -0.50 -5.07
N VAL A 80 -6.54 -0.91 -6.19
CA VAL A 80 -5.13 -1.34 -6.29
C VAL A 80 -4.46 -0.58 -7.41
N MET A 81 -3.28 -0.02 -7.13
CA MET A 81 -2.46 0.66 -8.13
C MET A 81 -1.00 0.25 -7.99
N ARG A 82 -0.35 -0.09 -9.10
CA ARG A 82 1.06 -0.51 -9.15
C ARG A 82 1.88 0.45 -9.99
N ARG A 83 3.12 0.72 -9.59
CA ARG A 83 4.06 1.55 -10.35
C ARG A 83 4.53 0.82 -11.59
N ASP A 84 4.71 1.56 -12.67
CA ASP A 84 5.36 1.04 -13.86
C ASP A 84 6.75 0.49 -13.59
N LYS A 85 7.10 -0.52 -14.39
CA LYS A 85 8.41 -1.22 -14.43
C LYS A 85 8.73 -2.00 -13.14
N THR A 86 8.62 -1.36 -11.99
CA THR A 86 8.90 -1.96 -10.68
C THR A 86 7.76 -2.83 -10.15
N LEU A 87 6.53 -2.62 -10.64
CA LEU A 87 5.32 -3.34 -10.23
C LEU A 87 4.99 -3.26 -8.72
N LYS A 88 5.70 -2.39 -7.98
CA LYS A 88 5.44 -2.11 -6.57
C LYS A 88 4.07 -1.47 -6.40
N VAL A 89 3.33 -1.96 -5.42
CA VAL A 89 2.04 -1.39 -5.03
C VAL A 89 2.28 0.03 -4.50
N CYS A 90 1.41 0.96 -4.90
CA CYS A 90 1.44 2.37 -4.47
C CYS A 90 0.08 2.89 -3.99
N ALA A 91 -0.97 2.08 -4.09
CA ALA A 91 -2.22 2.20 -3.35
C ALA A 91 -2.85 0.81 -3.24
N ASN A 92 -3.40 0.51 -2.07
CA ASN A 92 -4.14 -0.72 -1.80
C ASN A 92 -5.08 -0.48 -0.62
N HIS A 93 -6.35 -0.19 -0.88
CA HIS A 93 -7.31 0.06 0.18
C HIS A 93 -8.73 -0.30 -0.26
N MET A 94 -9.60 -0.63 0.70
CA MET A 94 -11.02 -0.82 0.44
C MET A 94 -11.67 0.49 -0.03
N VAL A 95 -12.64 0.40 -0.93
CA VAL A 95 -13.47 1.54 -1.32
C VAL A 95 -14.61 1.67 -0.31
N SER A 96 -14.45 2.53 0.68
CA SER A 96 -15.44 2.66 1.75
C SER A 96 -16.48 3.75 1.46
N LYS A 97 -17.68 3.62 2.05
CA LYS A 97 -18.83 4.52 1.88
C LYS A 97 -18.55 5.96 2.33
N ASP A 98 -17.68 6.13 3.32
CA ASP A 98 -17.31 7.40 3.93
C ASP A 98 -16.27 8.18 3.12
N MET A 99 -15.60 7.54 2.16
CA MET A 99 -14.67 8.22 1.25
C MET A 99 -15.43 9.23 0.36
N LYS A 100 -14.84 10.40 0.11
CA LYS A 100 -15.44 11.43 -0.76
C LYS A 100 -14.40 11.94 -1.73
N LEU A 101 -14.66 11.75 -3.03
CA LEU A 101 -13.85 12.33 -4.09
C LEU A 101 -14.15 13.83 -4.19
N GLN A 102 -13.17 14.66 -3.86
CA GLN A 102 -13.23 16.11 -3.97
C GLN A 102 -12.41 16.59 -5.17
N PRO A 103 -12.90 17.58 -5.94
CA PRO A 103 -12.11 18.15 -7.03
C PRO A 103 -10.86 18.84 -6.47
N ASN A 104 -9.73 18.70 -7.17
CA ASN A 104 -8.52 19.43 -6.81
C ASN A 104 -8.53 20.84 -7.41
N ILE A 105 -8.14 21.85 -6.62
CA ILE A 105 -8.13 23.24 -7.08
C ILE A 105 -7.12 23.36 -8.24
N GLY A 106 -7.57 23.97 -9.35
CA GLY A 106 -6.73 24.17 -10.54
C GLY A 106 -6.55 22.92 -11.41
N SER A 107 -7.32 21.84 -11.19
CA SER A 107 -7.34 20.67 -12.07
C SER A 107 -8.75 20.16 -12.31
N ASP A 108 -9.14 20.03 -13.57
CA ASP A 108 -10.38 19.39 -14.02
C ASP A 108 -10.27 17.84 -14.09
N ARG A 109 -9.04 17.33 -14.10
CA ARG A 109 -8.70 15.92 -14.27
C ARG A 109 -8.10 15.25 -13.03
N SER A 110 -8.37 15.78 -11.83
CA SER A 110 -7.84 15.23 -10.58
C SER A 110 -8.88 15.17 -9.48
N TRP A 111 -8.82 14.11 -8.67
CA TRP A 111 -9.64 13.91 -7.47
C TRP A 111 -8.78 13.72 -6.23
N VAL A 112 -9.28 14.16 -5.09
CA VAL A 112 -8.65 14.03 -3.77
C VAL A 112 -9.58 13.30 -2.81
N TRP A 113 -9.06 12.37 -2.01
CA TRP A 113 -9.81 11.71 -0.94
C TRP A 113 -8.91 11.32 0.22
N LYS A 114 -9.53 11.03 1.37
CA LYS A 114 -8.85 10.51 2.55
C LYS A 114 -9.07 9.00 2.65
N VAL A 115 -8.03 8.29 3.07
CA VAL A 115 -8.02 6.85 3.30
C VAL A 115 -7.60 6.62 4.75
N ALA A 116 -8.40 5.87 5.51
CA ALA A 116 -8.08 5.57 6.91
C ALA A 116 -6.98 4.51 7.05
N ALA A 117 -6.95 3.52 6.16
CA ALA A 117 -5.96 2.46 6.12
C ALA A 117 -5.61 2.08 4.68
N ASP A 118 -4.46 2.53 4.19
CA ASP A 118 -3.84 2.10 2.94
C ASP A 118 -2.73 1.09 3.23
N TYR A 119 -2.78 -0.03 2.51
CA TYR A 119 -1.95 -1.22 2.68
C TYR A 119 -0.89 -1.33 1.56
N SER A 120 -0.48 -0.22 0.95
CA SER A 120 0.63 -0.26 -0.03
C SER A 120 2.01 -0.27 0.63
N GLU A 121 2.08 0.10 1.90
CA GLU A 121 3.24 -0.04 2.78
C GLU A 121 2.83 -0.83 4.03
N SER A 122 3.80 -1.36 4.79
CA SER A 122 3.57 -2.05 6.06
C SER A 122 4.30 -1.30 7.18
N PRO A 123 3.64 -0.93 8.28
CA PRO A 123 2.22 -1.14 8.60
C PRO A 123 1.25 -0.25 7.77
N PRO A 124 -0.08 -0.52 7.79
CA PRO A 124 -1.06 0.30 7.07
C PRO A 124 -1.10 1.73 7.59
N THR A 125 -1.21 2.71 6.67
CA THR A 125 -1.19 4.14 7.02
C THR A 125 -2.47 4.87 6.61
N ALA A 126 -2.85 5.88 7.40
CA ALA A 126 -3.86 6.84 6.99
C ALA A 126 -3.24 7.85 6.00
N GLU A 127 -3.89 8.06 4.86
CA GLU A 127 -3.32 8.86 3.77
C GLU A 127 -4.35 9.83 3.20
N THR A 128 -3.89 11.01 2.78
CA THR A 128 -4.68 11.89 1.89
C THR A 128 -4.09 11.78 0.50
N LEU A 129 -4.86 11.17 -0.40
CA LEU A 129 -4.43 10.83 -1.75
C LEU A 129 -5.03 11.78 -2.77
N ALA A 130 -4.27 12.09 -3.81
CA ALA A 130 -4.77 12.73 -5.01
C ALA A 130 -4.40 11.91 -6.24
N ILE A 131 -5.34 11.72 -7.15
CA ILE A 131 -5.11 11.01 -8.41
C ILE A 131 -5.38 11.94 -9.58
N ARG A 132 -4.52 11.86 -10.60
CA ARG A 132 -4.62 12.64 -11.83
C ARG A 132 -4.69 11.73 -13.04
N PHE A 133 -5.64 12.01 -13.94
CA PHE A 133 -5.84 11.28 -15.18
C PHE A 133 -5.36 12.08 -16.40
N GLY A 134 -5.33 11.45 -17.57
CA GLY A 134 -4.90 12.08 -18.82
C GLY A 134 -5.76 13.29 -19.20
N ASN A 135 -7.08 13.20 -19.03
CA ASN A 135 -8.07 14.22 -19.38
C ASN A 135 -9.25 14.21 -18.39
N ALA A 136 -10.16 15.19 -18.51
CA ALA A 136 -11.32 15.34 -17.64
C ALA A 136 -12.34 14.19 -17.80
N GLU A 137 -12.52 13.67 -19.02
CA GLU A 137 -13.43 12.54 -19.29
C GLU A 137 -13.02 11.29 -18.50
N ASN A 138 -11.74 10.93 -18.55
CA ASN A 138 -11.15 9.84 -17.80
C ASN A 138 -11.30 10.01 -16.29
N ALA A 139 -11.10 11.24 -15.79
CA ALA A 139 -11.30 11.56 -14.38
C ALA A 139 -12.76 11.37 -13.96
N ASN A 140 -13.72 11.81 -14.78
CA ASN A 140 -15.13 11.59 -14.51
C ASN A 140 -15.52 10.12 -14.59
N GLY A 141 -14.96 9.36 -15.55
CA GLY A 141 -15.16 7.91 -15.64
C GLY A 141 -14.67 7.18 -14.39
N PHE A 142 -13.50 7.56 -13.84
CA PHE A 142 -13.04 7.05 -12.55
C PHE A 142 -14.00 7.41 -11.42
N LYS A 143 -14.45 8.66 -11.34
CA LYS A 143 -15.36 9.09 -10.29
C LYS A 143 -16.65 8.28 -10.29
N THR A 144 -17.27 8.08 -11.45
CA THR A 144 -18.47 7.26 -11.59
C THR A 144 -18.21 5.82 -11.13
N ALA A 145 -17.13 5.18 -11.60
CA ALA A 145 -16.79 3.82 -11.21
C ALA A 145 -16.48 3.69 -9.70
N PHE A 146 -15.84 4.71 -9.11
CA PHE A 146 -15.54 4.74 -7.68
C PHE A 146 -16.82 4.88 -6.85
N GLU A 147 -17.71 5.79 -7.21
CA GLU A 147 -19.00 5.98 -6.53
C GLU A 147 -19.91 4.75 -6.67
N ASP A 148 -19.87 4.06 -7.81
CA ASP A 148 -20.59 2.79 -7.99
C ASP A 148 -19.98 1.67 -7.14
N ALA A 149 -18.65 1.63 -7.01
CA ALA A 149 -17.99 0.71 -6.09
C ALA A 149 -18.35 0.99 -4.63
N GLN A 150 -18.48 2.26 -4.22
CA GLN A 150 -18.94 2.64 -2.88
C GLN A 150 -20.35 2.14 -2.61
N LYS A 151 -21.26 2.25 -3.59
CA LYS A 151 -22.63 1.73 -3.47
C LYS A 151 -22.61 0.21 -3.33
N ALA A 152 -21.85 -0.50 -4.17
CA ALA A 152 -21.73 -1.95 -4.12
C ALA A 152 -21.16 -2.46 -2.79
N ASN A 153 -20.18 -1.75 -2.21
CA ASN A 153 -19.63 -2.08 -0.89
C ASN A 153 -20.55 -1.68 0.28
N SER A 154 -21.52 -0.80 0.04
CA SER A 154 -22.50 -0.37 1.06
C SER A 154 -23.75 -1.23 1.08
N SER A 155 -24.07 -1.92 -0.02
CA SER A 155 -25.11 -2.93 -0.03
C SER A 155 -24.56 -4.19 0.60
N ASP A 156 -25.10 -4.59 1.75
CA ASP A 156 -24.73 -5.81 2.46
C ASP A 156 -24.91 -7.06 1.58
N ALA A 157 -23.87 -7.40 0.80
CA ALA A 157 -23.68 -8.77 0.33
C ALA A 157 -23.24 -9.59 1.55
N PRO A 158 -23.79 -10.81 1.74
CA PRO A 158 -23.58 -11.56 2.97
C PRO A 158 -22.09 -11.82 3.18
N ASP A 159 -21.56 -11.30 4.30
CA ASP A 159 -20.30 -11.75 4.88
C ASP A 159 -20.44 -13.25 5.13
N THR A 160 -19.93 -14.04 4.18
CA THR A 160 -19.79 -15.47 4.36
C THR A 160 -18.55 -15.61 5.24
N PRO A 161 -18.67 -16.07 6.50
CA PRO A 161 -17.49 -16.26 7.33
C PRO A 161 -16.63 -17.33 6.67
N ALA A 162 -15.42 -16.94 6.28
CA ALA A 162 -14.38 -17.88 5.89
C ALA A 162 -14.20 -18.88 7.04
N ALA A 163 -14.40 -20.16 6.72
CA ALA A 163 -14.18 -21.25 7.63
C ALA A 163 -12.70 -21.29 8.04
N GLU A 164 -12.46 -20.96 9.31
CA GLU A 164 -11.20 -21.25 9.99
C GLU A 164 -11.12 -22.78 10.19
N GLU A 165 -10.40 -23.48 9.31
CA GLU A 165 -9.96 -24.84 9.58
C GLU A 165 -8.81 -24.81 10.58
N THR A 166 -9.12 -24.73 11.86
CA THR A 166 -8.20 -25.17 12.92
C THR A 166 -8.70 -26.50 13.48
N LYS A 167 -8.07 -27.58 13.04
CA LYS A 167 -8.22 -28.91 13.66
C LYS A 167 -7.45 -28.92 14.99
N PRO A 168 -8.06 -29.40 16.08
CA PRO A 168 -7.47 -29.40 17.41
C PRO A 168 -6.57 -30.64 17.63
N GLU A 169 -5.43 -30.45 18.29
CA GLU A 169 -4.68 -31.54 18.93
C GLU A 169 -4.47 -31.19 20.42
N GLU A 170 -4.79 -32.17 21.26
CA GLU A 170 -5.05 -32.07 22.69
C GLU A 170 -3.81 -31.82 23.56
N ALA A 171 -4.10 -31.28 24.75
CA ALA A 171 -3.19 -30.81 25.77
C ALA A 171 -2.58 -31.90 26.67
N LYS A 172 -1.44 -31.56 27.30
CA LYS A 172 -1.26 -31.70 28.76
C LYS A 172 -0.15 -30.74 29.26
N PRO A 173 -0.13 -30.40 30.57
CA PRO A 173 0.03 -29.02 31.04
C PRO A 173 1.30 -28.82 31.88
N GLU A 174 1.76 -27.58 32.01
CA GLU A 174 2.62 -27.20 33.14
C GLU A 174 2.38 -25.75 33.57
N GLU A 175 2.23 -25.59 34.88
CA GLU A 175 2.11 -24.37 35.66
C GLU A 175 3.27 -23.39 35.42
N THR A 176 2.96 -22.09 35.42
CA THR A 176 3.42 -21.11 36.44
C THR A 176 3.18 -19.69 35.91
N ALA A 177 2.17 -19.03 36.47
CA ALA A 177 1.90 -17.61 36.30
C ALA A 177 1.80 -17.00 37.70
N GLU A 178 2.92 -16.87 38.38
CA GLU A 178 2.97 -16.18 39.68
C GLU A 178 4.37 -15.67 40.02
N GLU A 179 5.07 -15.04 39.07
CA GLU A 179 6.37 -14.40 39.35
C GLU A 179 6.67 -13.33 38.27
N LYS A 180 5.85 -12.27 38.20
CA LYS A 180 6.24 -11.01 37.52
C LYS A 180 5.42 -9.78 37.89
N LYS A 181 4.79 -9.80 39.07
CA LYS A 181 4.02 -8.67 39.61
C LYS A 181 4.66 -8.00 40.84
N GLU A 182 5.82 -8.47 41.28
CA GLU A 182 6.54 -7.86 42.42
C GLU A 182 7.71 -6.93 42.01
N GLU A 183 8.31 -7.07 40.81
CA GLU A 183 9.43 -6.18 40.43
C GLU A 183 9.01 -4.75 40.00
N ALA A 184 7.76 -4.52 39.59
CA ALA A 184 7.32 -3.18 39.15
C ALA A 184 6.85 -2.27 40.30
N ALA A 185 6.80 -2.77 41.54
CA ALA A 185 6.33 -2.03 42.71
C ALA A 185 7.47 -1.45 43.56
N GLU A 186 8.70 -1.93 43.39
CA GLU A 186 9.86 -1.51 44.19
C GLU A 186 10.59 -0.31 43.57
N GLU A 187 10.72 -0.23 42.24
CA GLU A 187 11.33 0.94 41.55
C GLU A 187 10.54 2.25 41.73
N LYS A 188 9.22 2.19 41.94
CA LYS A 188 8.40 3.40 42.16
C LYS A 188 8.49 3.99 43.57
N LYS A 189 9.18 3.33 44.51
CA LYS A 189 9.32 3.82 45.89
C LYS A 189 10.66 4.51 46.16
N GLU A 190 11.69 4.27 45.35
CA GLU A 190 12.98 4.96 45.50
C GLU A 190 13.01 6.33 44.83
N GLU A 191 12.43 6.51 43.64
CA GLU A 191 12.46 7.80 42.93
C GLU A 191 11.68 8.91 43.67
N ALA A 192 10.60 8.55 44.38
CA ALA A 192 9.80 9.52 45.14
C ALA A 192 10.41 9.94 46.50
N ALA A 193 11.46 9.25 46.96
CA ALA A 193 12.16 9.57 48.20
C ALA A 193 13.38 10.49 47.99
N GLU A 194 13.94 10.52 46.78
CA GLU A 194 15.10 11.35 46.45
C GLU A 194 14.67 12.80 46.10
N GLU A 195 13.54 12.99 45.41
CA GLU A 195 13.05 14.33 45.04
C GLU A 195 12.55 15.16 46.24
N LYS A 196 12.20 14.53 47.36
CA LYS A 196 11.78 15.24 48.60
C LYS A 196 12.93 15.63 49.53
N LYS A 197 14.17 15.22 49.26
CA LYS A 197 15.33 15.65 50.05
C LYS A 197 16.10 16.81 49.44
N GLU A 198 15.90 17.13 48.17
CA GLU A 198 16.60 18.25 47.51
C GLU A 198 15.84 19.59 47.62
N GLU A 199 14.52 19.58 47.91
CA GLU A 199 13.73 20.82 48.08
C GLU A 199 13.69 21.33 49.54
N ALA A 200 14.45 20.73 50.47
CA ALA A 200 14.49 21.12 51.88
C ALA A 200 15.90 21.37 52.44
N ALA A 201 16.89 21.61 51.58
CA ALA A 201 18.24 22.04 51.95
C ALA A 201 18.54 23.47 51.47
#